data_AF-A0A7J5UK51-F1
#
_entry.id   AF-A0A7J5UK51-F1
#
_cell.length_a   1.000
_cell.length_b   1.000
_cell.length_c   1.000
_cell.angle_alpha   90.00
_cell.angle_beta   90.00
_cell.angle_gamma   90.00
#
_symmetry.space_group_name_H-M   'P 1'
#
loop_
_entity.id
_entity.type
_entity.pdbx_description
1 polymer ?
#
loop_
_entity_poly.entity_id
_entity_poly.type
_entity_poly.pdbx_seq_one_letter_code
_entity_poly.pdbx_strand_id
1 'polypeptide(L)'
;MLLAEDLLLLLTDDASGRPVLDGTRLDLVLAGAVVLELAVVGRADVTGPGEPVRAGRLVARDPSPTGDQVLDEALRRIAARRPSKPETVLPGLAKQLRPALLARLTERGILRAEEGRVLGIFPTRAWPATDSSHEDGVRRGLHEVLVVGRAPAPREAALISLLDAAGQVPKVLAGSGVDRRELRRRARDIAAGEFAGGEFAGAAVRRAIDAVTAATMVAISAGAVAASGGS
;
A
#
# COMPACT_ATOMS: atom_id res chain seq x y z
N MET A 1 -6.39 -7.24 -10.07
CA MET A 1 -6.67 -6.34 -8.93
C MET A 1 -5.38 -5.63 -8.58
N LEU A 2 -5.43 -4.32 -8.34
CA LEU A 2 -4.25 -3.52 -8.02
C LEU A 2 -3.70 -3.88 -6.63
N LEU A 3 -2.40 -3.64 -6.39
CA LEU A 3 -1.81 -3.74 -5.05
C LEU A 3 -2.54 -2.83 -4.04
N ALA A 4 -2.94 -1.63 -4.49
CA ALA A 4 -3.68 -0.69 -3.66
C ALA A 4 -5.10 -1.19 -3.31
N GLU A 5 -5.77 -1.88 -4.24
CA GLU A 5 -7.08 -2.47 -3.98
C GLU A 5 -6.97 -3.62 -2.97
N ASP A 6 -5.97 -4.50 -3.12
CA ASP A 6 -5.71 -5.58 -2.15
C ASP A 6 -5.41 -5.03 -0.75
N LEU A 7 -4.56 -4.00 -0.66
CA LEU A 7 -4.24 -3.37 0.62
C LEU A 7 -5.45 -2.70 1.24
N LEU A 8 -6.31 -2.06 0.45
CA LEU A 8 -7.52 -1.44 0.96
C LEU A 8 -8.44 -2.49 1.59
N LEU A 9 -8.63 -3.63 0.94
CA LEU A 9 -9.41 -4.74 1.47
C LEU A 9 -8.79 -5.28 2.77
N LEU A 10 -7.51 -5.69 2.73
CA LEU A 10 -6.81 -6.26 3.89
C LEU A 10 -6.76 -5.31 5.11
N LEU A 11 -6.84 -4.00 4.88
CA LEU A 11 -6.79 -2.95 5.90
C LEU A 11 -8.17 -2.36 6.23
N THR A 12 -9.25 -3.03 5.80
CA THR A 12 -10.62 -2.69 6.13
C THR A 12 -11.27 -3.90 6.80
N ASP A 13 -12.13 -3.65 7.78
CA ASP A 13 -12.93 -4.70 8.40
C ASP A 13 -14.15 -5.02 7.53
N ASP A 14 -14.28 -6.27 7.08
CA ASP A 14 -15.33 -6.73 6.14
C ASP A 14 -16.74 -6.41 6.61
N ALA A 15 -17.01 -6.56 7.90
CA ALA A 15 -18.35 -6.40 8.46
C ALA A 15 -18.73 -4.93 8.65
N SER A 16 -17.83 -4.13 9.20
CA SER A 16 -18.11 -2.73 9.53
C SER A 16 -17.69 -1.73 8.45
N GLY A 17 -16.90 -2.15 7.46
CA GLY A 17 -16.30 -1.29 6.44
C GLY A 17 -15.31 -0.26 7.01
N ARG A 18 -14.85 -0.43 8.25
CA ARG A 18 -13.98 0.52 8.94
C ARG A 18 -12.51 0.21 8.67
N PRO A 19 -11.69 1.24 8.37
CA PRO A 19 -10.27 1.03 8.19
C PRO A 19 -9.59 0.67 9.51
N VAL A 20 -8.59 -0.20 9.43
CA VAL A 20 -7.73 -0.64 10.54
C VAL A 20 -6.72 0.45 10.94
N LEU A 21 -6.37 1.31 10.00
CA LEU A 21 -5.48 2.47 10.16
C LEU A 21 -6.29 3.76 10.23
N ASP A 22 -5.69 4.83 10.80
CA ASP A 22 -6.22 6.16 10.56
C ASP A 22 -6.17 6.52 9.06
N GLY A 23 -7.07 7.42 8.65
CA GLY A 23 -7.28 7.75 7.24
C GLY A 23 -6.02 8.23 6.53
N THR A 24 -5.19 9.05 7.19
CA THR A 24 -3.96 9.58 6.60
C THR A 24 -2.95 8.48 6.33
N ARG A 25 -2.73 7.58 7.31
CA ARG A 25 -1.82 6.44 7.13
C ARG A 25 -2.31 5.49 6.04
N LEU A 26 -3.60 5.18 6.02
CA LEU A 26 -4.20 4.35 4.97
C LEU A 26 -3.96 4.98 3.60
N ASP A 27 -4.31 6.26 3.45
CA ASP A 27 -4.20 6.97 2.17
C ASP A 27 -2.75 7.02 1.64
N LEU A 28 -1.76 7.14 2.53
CA LEU A 28 -0.34 7.11 2.16
C LEU A 28 0.16 5.71 1.78
N VAL A 29 -0.28 4.66 2.48
CA VAL A 29 0.06 3.27 2.14
C VAL A 29 -0.53 2.89 0.78
N LEU A 30 -1.77 3.29 0.50
CA LEU A 30 -2.40 3.10 -0.82
C LEU A 30 -1.66 3.83 -1.93
N ALA A 31 -1.22 5.08 -1.69
CA ALA A 31 -0.40 5.81 -2.65
C ALA A 31 0.95 5.14 -2.90
N GLY A 32 1.56 4.59 -1.85
CA GLY A 32 2.78 3.79 -1.94
C GLY A 32 2.61 2.55 -2.82
N ALA A 33 1.50 1.85 -2.66
CA ALA A 33 1.15 0.69 -3.47
C ALA A 33 1.02 1.04 -4.96
N VAL A 34 0.41 2.17 -5.29
CA VAL A 34 0.31 2.67 -6.68
C VAL A 34 1.68 2.99 -7.26
N VAL A 35 2.57 3.63 -6.49
CA VAL A 35 3.96 3.89 -6.93
C VAL A 35 4.72 2.59 -7.19
N LEU A 36 4.56 1.61 -6.31
CA LEU A 36 5.19 0.31 -6.47
C LEU A 36 4.68 -0.41 -7.74
N GLU A 37 3.39 -0.38 -7.99
CA GLU A 37 2.79 -1.00 -9.17
C GLU A 37 3.27 -0.31 -10.47
N LEU A 38 3.36 1.02 -10.48
CA LEU A 38 3.98 1.78 -11.58
C LEU A 38 5.45 1.41 -11.81
N ALA A 39 6.20 1.09 -10.75
CA ALA A 39 7.57 0.62 -10.86
C ALA A 39 7.69 -0.79 -11.44
N VAL A 40 6.78 -1.69 -11.06
CA VAL A 40 6.69 -3.04 -11.62
C VAL A 40 6.42 -3.00 -13.12
N VAL A 41 5.53 -2.11 -13.58
CA VAL A 41 5.25 -1.94 -15.02
C VAL A 41 6.21 -0.97 -15.73
N GLY A 42 7.28 -0.53 -15.07
CA GLY A 42 8.34 0.30 -15.67
C GLY A 42 7.93 1.73 -16.05
N ARG A 43 6.82 2.23 -15.51
CA ARG A 43 6.27 3.56 -15.84
C ARG A 43 6.83 4.67 -14.96
N ALA A 44 7.09 4.37 -13.69
CA ALA A 44 7.74 5.28 -12.75
C ALA A 44 8.81 4.53 -11.95
N ASP A 45 9.78 5.25 -11.39
CA ASP A 45 10.83 4.63 -10.57
C ASP A 45 11.43 5.67 -9.62
N VAL A 46 12.19 5.20 -8.63
CA VAL A 46 13.01 6.03 -7.77
C VAL A 46 14.45 6.00 -8.28
N THR A 47 14.99 7.17 -8.59
CA THR A 47 16.31 7.33 -9.18
C THR A 47 17.41 6.75 -8.30
N GLY A 48 18.34 6.02 -8.91
CA GLY A 48 19.52 5.47 -8.27
C GLY A 48 20.76 6.38 -8.35
N PRO A 49 21.88 5.92 -7.79
CA PRO A 49 23.18 6.58 -7.94
C PRO A 49 23.63 6.64 -9.41
N GLY A 50 24.30 7.72 -9.79
CA GLY A 50 24.87 7.89 -11.14
C GLY A 50 23.88 8.33 -12.22
N GLU A 51 22.60 8.47 -11.89
CA GLU A 51 21.60 9.02 -12.81
C GLU A 51 21.68 10.57 -12.92
N PRO A 52 21.22 11.18 -14.03
CA PRO A 52 21.19 12.64 -14.18
C PRO A 52 20.35 13.35 -13.11
N VAL A 53 19.32 12.67 -12.60
CA VAL A 53 18.50 13.14 -11.49
C VAL A 53 19.10 12.58 -10.20
N ARG A 54 19.23 13.44 -9.18
CA ARG A 54 19.73 13.05 -7.85
C ARG A 54 19.03 11.79 -7.34
N ALA A 55 19.79 10.86 -6.77
CA ALA A 55 19.26 9.61 -6.20
C ALA A 55 18.15 9.86 -5.15
N GLY A 56 17.22 8.91 -5.06
CA GLY A 56 16.08 8.96 -4.15
C GLY A 56 15.01 9.97 -4.59
N ARG A 57 14.80 10.14 -5.89
CA ARG A 57 13.71 10.97 -6.44
C ARG A 57 12.75 10.12 -7.24
N LEU A 58 11.45 10.26 -6.96
CA LEU A 58 10.40 9.64 -7.76
C LEU A 58 10.28 10.38 -9.09
N VAL A 59 10.35 9.63 -10.18
CA VAL A 59 10.27 10.15 -11.55
C VAL A 59 9.39 9.26 -12.42
N ALA A 60 8.73 9.86 -13.41
CA ALA A 60 8.13 9.12 -14.51
C ALA A 60 9.24 8.72 -15.48
N ARG A 61 9.27 7.44 -15.87
CA ARG A 61 10.24 6.87 -16.82
C ARG A 61 9.65 6.75 -18.21
N ASP A 62 8.40 6.29 -18.26
CA ASP A 62 7.64 6.12 -19.49
C ASP A 62 6.23 6.69 -19.24
N PRO A 63 5.85 7.79 -19.92
CA PRO A 63 4.54 8.42 -19.74
C PRO A 63 3.41 7.71 -20.50
N SER A 64 3.68 6.62 -21.22
CA SER A 64 2.65 5.88 -21.94
C SER A 64 1.59 5.30 -20.98
N PRO A 65 0.31 5.24 -21.40
CA PRO A 65 -0.75 4.68 -20.58
C PRO A 65 -0.43 3.25 -20.12
N THR A 66 -0.87 2.94 -18.91
CA THR A 66 -0.82 1.61 -18.31
C THR A 66 -2.05 0.77 -18.68
N GLY A 67 -3.13 1.44 -19.11
CA GLY A 67 -4.44 0.82 -19.29
C GLY A 67 -5.30 0.79 -18.03
N ASP A 68 -4.77 1.24 -16.88
CA ASP A 68 -5.50 1.39 -15.63
C ASP A 68 -5.61 2.86 -15.24
N GLN A 69 -6.83 3.35 -15.05
CA GLN A 69 -7.11 4.78 -14.78
C GLN A 69 -6.47 5.30 -13.49
N VAL A 70 -6.34 4.47 -12.45
CA VAL A 70 -5.73 4.88 -11.17
C VAL A 70 -4.22 5.03 -11.34
N LEU A 71 -3.59 4.09 -12.04
CA LEU A 71 -2.17 4.16 -12.34
C LEU A 71 -1.86 5.33 -13.29
N ASP A 72 -2.69 5.55 -14.31
CA ASP A 72 -2.52 6.63 -15.29
C ASP A 72 -2.68 8.02 -14.67
N GLU A 73 -3.62 8.19 -13.75
CA GLU A 73 -3.76 9.42 -12.98
C GLU A 73 -2.52 9.69 -12.11
N ALA A 74 -2.03 8.67 -11.40
CA ALA A 74 -0.83 8.80 -10.58
C ALA A 74 0.41 9.10 -11.42
N LEU A 75 0.58 8.40 -12.56
CA LEU A 75 1.66 8.64 -13.50
C LEU A 75 1.64 10.08 -14.03
N ARG A 76 0.46 10.59 -14.40
CA ARG A 76 0.29 11.99 -14.84
C ARG A 76 0.71 12.98 -13.75
N ARG A 77 0.32 12.73 -12.50
CA ARG A 77 0.72 13.57 -11.34
C ARG A 77 2.22 13.52 -11.06
N ILE A 78 2.86 12.36 -11.24
CA ILE A 78 4.32 12.22 -11.11
C ILE A 78 5.02 13.00 -12.23
N ALA A 79 4.59 12.81 -13.48
CA ALA A 79 5.17 13.47 -14.65
C ALA A 79 5.04 15.01 -14.63
N ALA A 80 3.95 15.53 -14.06
CA ALA A 80 3.72 16.97 -13.92
C ALA A 80 4.59 17.65 -12.84
N ARG A 81 5.34 16.89 -12.04
CA ARG A 81 6.15 17.40 -10.93
C ARG A 81 7.63 17.38 -11.28
N ARG A 82 8.39 18.30 -10.68
CA ARG A 82 9.85 18.17 -10.63
C ARG A 82 10.22 16.92 -9.84
N PRO A 83 11.27 16.18 -10.23
CA PRO A 83 11.76 15.02 -9.48
C PRO A 83 11.92 15.34 -7.99
N SER A 84 11.15 14.66 -7.16
CA SER A 84 11.00 14.96 -5.74
C SER A 84 11.11 13.68 -4.91
N LYS A 85 11.42 13.81 -3.62
CA LYS A 85 11.48 12.64 -2.75
C LYS A 85 10.08 12.03 -2.57
N PRO A 86 9.93 10.71 -2.44
CA PRO A 86 8.63 10.07 -2.30
C PRO A 86 7.79 10.63 -1.14
N GLU A 87 8.38 10.95 0.01
CA GLU A 87 7.65 11.54 1.16
C GLU A 87 6.97 12.87 0.83
N THR A 88 7.45 13.60 -0.18
CA THR A 88 6.84 14.85 -0.67
C THR A 88 5.77 14.61 -1.74
N VAL A 89 5.86 13.49 -2.47
CA VAL A 89 4.97 13.18 -3.60
C VAL A 89 3.74 12.40 -3.14
N LEU A 90 3.91 11.42 -2.25
CA LEU A 90 2.84 10.52 -1.78
C LEU A 90 1.59 11.24 -1.28
N PRO A 91 1.65 12.30 -0.45
CA PRO A 91 0.44 13.02 -0.02
C PRO A 91 -0.37 13.60 -1.17
N GLY A 92 0.28 13.98 -2.28
CA GLY A 92 -0.40 14.46 -3.49
C GLY A 92 -1.03 13.35 -4.32
N LEU A 93 -0.42 12.16 -4.33
CA LEU A 93 -0.98 10.98 -5.00
C LEU A 93 -2.16 10.39 -4.22
N ALA A 94 -2.11 10.45 -2.90
CA ALA A 94 -3.16 10.00 -2.00
C ALA A 94 -4.50 10.74 -2.19
N LYS A 95 -4.48 11.98 -2.69
CA LYS A 95 -5.70 12.78 -2.90
C LYS A 95 -6.66 12.08 -3.87
N GLN A 96 -7.89 11.84 -3.41
CA GLN A 96 -8.97 11.16 -4.14
C GLN A 96 -8.67 9.70 -4.52
N LEU A 97 -7.55 9.12 -4.08
CA LEU A 97 -7.20 7.74 -4.41
C LEU A 97 -8.15 6.75 -3.75
N ARG A 98 -8.32 6.82 -2.43
CA ARG A 98 -9.21 5.90 -1.70
C ARG A 98 -10.66 5.94 -2.19
N PRO A 99 -11.30 7.12 -2.38
CA PRO A 99 -12.63 7.18 -3.00
C PRO A 99 -12.70 6.51 -4.37
N ALA A 100 -11.69 6.66 -5.23
CA ALA A 100 -11.64 6.01 -6.54
C ALA A 100 -11.51 4.48 -6.43
N LEU A 101 -10.69 3.98 -5.50
CA LEU A 101 -10.56 2.54 -5.25
C LEU A 101 -11.86 1.94 -4.69
N LEU A 102 -12.51 2.61 -3.73
CA LEU A 102 -13.79 2.18 -3.18
C LEU A 102 -14.88 2.13 -4.25
N ALA A 103 -14.93 3.13 -5.14
CA ALA A 103 -15.86 3.14 -6.26
C ALA A 103 -15.65 1.93 -7.19
N ARG A 104 -14.41 1.68 -7.63
CA ARG A 104 -14.07 0.52 -8.47
C ARG A 104 -14.42 -0.82 -7.82
N LEU A 105 -14.13 -0.98 -6.53
CA LEU A 105 -14.46 -2.20 -5.79
C LEU A 105 -15.97 -2.37 -5.61
N THR A 106 -16.72 -1.28 -5.50
CA THR A 106 -18.19 -1.31 -5.46
C THR A 106 -18.77 -1.67 -6.83
N GLU A 107 -18.27 -1.07 -7.91
CA GLU A 107 -18.68 -1.38 -9.30
C GLU A 107 -18.44 -2.85 -9.65
N ARG A 108 -17.39 -3.45 -9.11
CA ARG A 108 -17.08 -4.88 -9.26
C ARG A 108 -17.86 -5.80 -8.32
N GLY A 109 -18.73 -5.26 -7.46
CA GLY A 109 -19.53 -6.03 -6.52
C GLY A 109 -18.75 -6.64 -5.35
N ILE A 110 -17.51 -6.20 -5.10
CA ILE A 110 -16.68 -6.68 -3.98
C ILE A 110 -17.07 -5.98 -2.69
N LEU A 111 -17.33 -4.67 -2.77
CA LEU A 111 -17.82 -3.86 -1.66
C LEU A 111 -19.24 -3.37 -1.97
N ARG A 112 -19.95 -2.93 -0.94
CA ARG A 112 -21.21 -2.18 -1.08
C ARG A 112 -21.14 -0.90 -0.28
N ALA A 113 -21.64 0.20 -0.83
CA ALA A 113 -21.73 1.46 -0.11
C ALA A 113 -22.94 1.44 0.84
N GLU A 114 -22.69 1.71 2.12
CA GLU A 114 -23.74 1.91 3.12
C GLU A 114 -23.69 3.35 3.64
N GLU A 115 -24.84 4.01 3.67
CA GLU A 115 -25.00 5.29 4.36
C GLU A 115 -25.61 5.07 5.75
N GLY A 116 -25.03 5.72 6.75
CA GLY A 116 -25.47 5.66 8.13
C GLY A 116 -25.47 7.03 8.79
N ARG A 117 -25.78 7.07 10.09
CA ARG A 117 -25.67 8.30 10.89
C ARG A 117 -25.10 8.01 12.27
N VAL A 118 -24.18 8.86 12.73
CA VAL A 118 -23.71 8.89 14.12
C VAL A 118 -24.52 9.96 14.87
N LEU A 119 -25.03 9.60 16.05
CA LEU A 119 -25.94 10.43 16.87
C LEU A 119 -27.18 10.96 16.12
N GLY A 120 -27.60 10.29 15.04
CA GLY A 120 -28.78 10.64 14.25
C GLY A 120 -28.62 11.83 13.29
N ILE A 121 -27.52 12.59 13.38
CA ILE A 121 -27.33 13.85 12.63
C ILE A 121 -26.06 13.89 11.77
N PHE A 122 -25.01 13.14 12.11
CA PHE A 122 -23.78 13.15 11.36
C PHE A 122 -23.78 12.00 10.34
N PRO A 123 -23.88 12.26 9.02
CA PRO A 123 -23.88 11.19 8.03
C PRO A 123 -22.53 10.47 8.04
N THR A 124 -22.58 9.15 7.96
CA THR A 124 -21.40 8.28 7.82
C THR A 124 -21.52 7.44 6.58
N ARG A 125 -20.38 7.08 5.99
CA ARG A 125 -20.32 6.11 4.91
C ARG A 125 -19.41 4.95 5.29
N ALA A 126 -19.87 3.74 5.02
CA ALA A 126 -19.11 2.52 5.21
C ALA A 126 -19.10 1.73 3.90
N TRP A 127 -18.06 0.93 3.71
CA TRP A 127 -17.94 0.03 2.57
C TRP A 127 -17.66 -1.39 3.05
N PRO A 128 -18.64 -2.06 3.69
CA PRO A 128 -18.48 -3.47 4.04
C PRO A 128 -18.34 -4.35 2.79
N ALA A 129 -17.76 -5.53 3.00
CA ALA A 129 -17.59 -6.52 1.96
C ALA A 129 -18.95 -7.11 1.55
N THR A 130 -19.14 -7.23 0.24
CA THR A 130 -20.20 -8.03 -0.39
C THR A 130 -19.66 -9.42 -0.72
N ASP A 131 -18.40 -9.49 -1.18
CA ASP A 131 -17.69 -10.72 -1.51
C ASP A 131 -16.23 -10.65 -1.00
N SER A 132 -15.93 -11.42 0.04
CA SER A 132 -14.59 -11.51 0.65
C SER A 132 -13.70 -12.57 -0.01
N SER A 133 -14.18 -13.33 -1.00
CA SER A 133 -13.47 -14.50 -1.55
C SER A 133 -12.08 -14.16 -2.09
N HIS A 134 -11.95 -13.03 -2.78
CA HIS A 134 -10.66 -12.53 -3.29
C HIS A 134 -9.71 -12.20 -2.13
N GLU A 135 -10.20 -11.47 -1.14
CA GLU A 135 -9.42 -11.08 0.04
C GLU A 135 -8.96 -12.31 0.84
N ASP A 136 -9.84 -13.28 1.05
CA ASP A 136 -9.51 -14.56 1.70
C ASP A 136 -8.41 -15.32 0.93
N GLY A 137 -8.46 -15.27 -0.40
CA GLY A 137 -7.39 -15.78 -1.26
C GLY A 137 -6.05 -15.10 -0.99
N VAL A 138 -6.04 -13.76 -0.95
CA VAL A 138 -4.82 -12.98 -0.66
C VAL A 138 -4.31 -13.28 0.75
N ARG A 139 -5.18 -13.24 1.77
CA ARG A 139 -4.84 -13.49 3.18
C ARG A 139 -4.25 -14.88 3.38
N ARG A 140 -4.81 -15.89 2.72
CA ARG A 140 -4.27 -17.26 2.69
C ARG A 140 -2.90 -17.31 2.02
N GLY A 141 -2.70 -16.61 0.90
CA GLY A 141 -1.37 -16.49 0.28
C GLY A 141 -0.31 -15.93 1.24
N LEU A 142 -0.65 -14.84 1.94
CA LEU A 142 0.22 -14.24 2.96
C LEU A 142 0.47 -15.18 4.15
N HIS A 143 -0.53 -15.96 4.55
CA HIS A 143 -0.39 -17.00 5.57
C HIS A 143 0.62 -18.08 5.14
N GLU A 144 0.49 -18.61 3.93
CA GLU A 144 1.45 -19.61 3.40
C GLU A 144 2.89 -19.08 3.42
N VAL A 145 3.09 -17.80 3.13
CA VAL A 145 4.43 -17.19 3.17
C VAL A 145 4.91 -17.00 4.61
N LEU A 146 4.15 -16.30 5.44
CA LEU A 146 4.62 -15.80 6.73
C LEU A 146 4.48 -16.81 7.86
N VAL A 147 3.58 -17.80 7.74
CA VAL A 147 3.32 -18.79 8.77
C VAL A 147 3.94 -20.13 8.38
N VAL A 148 3.61 -20.63 7.20
CA VAL A 148 4.07 -21.95 6.70
C VAL A 148 5.51 -21.88 6.17
N GLY A 149 5.95 -20.73 5.67
CA GLY A 149 7.33 -20.52 5.21
C GLY A 149 7.55 -20.77 3.72
N ARG A 150 6.50 -20.71 2.90
CA ARG A 150 6.61 -20.76 1.44
C ARG A 150 7.34 -19.52 0.91
N ALA A 151 8.16 -19.69 -0.12
CA ALA A 151 8.74 -18.55 -0.85
C ALA A 151 7.64 -17.64 -1.44
N PRO A 152 7.71 -16.31 -1.25
CA PRO A 152 6.70 -15.38 -1.75
C PRO A 152 6.78 -15.19 -3.27
N ALA A 153 5.62 -15.10 -3.93
CA ALA A 153 5.53 -14.65 -5.31
C ALA A 153 5.71 -13.13 -5.42
N PRO A 154 6.09 -12.57 -6.60
CA PRO A 154 6.26 -11.14 -6.94
C PRO A 154 5.16 -10.15 -6.49
N ARG A 155 3.98 -10.63 -6.14
CA ARG A 155 2.91 -9.77 -5.61
C ARG A 155 2.82 -9.82 -4.09
N GLU A 156 3.13 -10.97 -3.51
CA GLU A 156 3.01 -11.23 -2.08
C GLU A 156 4.10 -10.52 -1.31
N ALA A 157 5.37 -10.56 -1.74
CA ALA A 157 6.41 -9.79 -1.04
C ALA A 157 6.18 -8.28 -1.12
N ALA A 158 5.54 -7.78 -2.18
CA ALA A 158 5.17 -6.36 -2.31
C ALA A 158 4.11 -5.99 -1.27
N LEU A 159 3.04 -6.79 -1.16
CA LEU A 159 2.02 -6.62 -0.13
C LEU A 159 2.61 -6.75 1.27
N ILE A 160 3.44 -7.76 1.53
CA ILE A 160 4.12 -7.96 2.82
C ILE A 160 4.98 -6.75 3.18
N SER A 161 5.76 -6.23 2.24
CA SER A 161 6.62 -5.05 2.45
C SER A 161 5.79 -3.81 2.82
N LEU A 162 4.69 -3.57 2.09
CA LEU A 162 3.79 -2.45 2.37
C LEU A 162 3.05 -2.62 3.72
N LEU A 163 2.64 -3.83 4.06
CA LEU A 163 2.02 -4.15 5.34
C LEU A 163 3.01 -4.02 6.51
N ASP A 164 4.27 -4.40 6.33
CA ASP A 164 5.32 -4.24 7.34
C ASP A 164 5.61 -2.75 7.57
N ALA A 165 5.76 -1.97 6.50
CA ALA A 165 5.90 -0.52 6.56
C ALA A 165 4.72 0.16 7.29
N ALA A 166 3.49 -0.36 7.12
CA ALA A 166 2.31 0.10 7.82
C ALA A 166 2.19 -0.43 9.27
N GLY A 167 3.01 -1.41 9.64
CA GLY A 167 2.98 -2.11 10.94
C GLY A 167 1.75 -3.01 11.12
N GLN A 168 1.13 -3.46 10.02
CA GLN A 168 -0.18 -4.14 10.03
C GLN A 168 -0.12 -5.67 9.83
N VAL A 169 1.05 -6.24 9.53
CA VAL A 169 1.20 -7.70 9.34
C VAL A 169 0.55 -8.54 10.45
N PRO A 170 0.77 -8.29 11.76
CA PRO A 170 0.17 -9.12 12.80
C PRO A 170 -1.35 -8.97 12.93
N LYS A 171 -1.91 -7.85 12.43
CA LYS A 171 -3.35 -7.62 12.45
C LYS A 171 -4.02 -8.32 11.27
N VAL A 172 -3.39 -8.31 10.10
CA VAL A 172 -3.83 -9.08 8.92
C VAL A 172 -3.73 -10.59 9.15
N LEU A 173 -2.73 -11.06 9.88
CA LEU A 173 -2.60 -12.48 10.24
C LEU A 173 -3.02 -12.78 11.67
N ALA A 174 -3.99 -12.01 12.20
CA ALA A 174 -4.57 -12.29 13.49
C ALA A 174 -5.19 -13.71 13.51
N GLY A 175 -4.93 -14.48 14.57
CA GLY A 175 -5.41 -15.86 14.68
C GLY A 175 -4.55 -16.92 14.00
N SER A 176 -3.43 -16.55 13.37
CA SER A 176 -2.48 -17.51 12.75
C SER A 176 -1.74 -18.42 13.76
N GLY A 177 -1.82 -18.14 15.06
CA GLY A 177 -1.09 -18.88 16.10
C GLY A 177 0.40 -18.52 16.22
N VAL A 178 0.93 -17.68 15.33
CA VAL A 178 2.32 -17.20 15.37
C VAL A 178 2.44 -15.93 16.22
N ASP A 179 3.51 -15.80 17.00
CA ASP A 179 3.78 -14.61 17.78
C ASP A 179 3.89 -13.34 16.91
N ARG A 180 3.44 -12.20 17.45
CA ARG A 180 3.43 -10.92 16.71
C ARG A 180 4.83 -10.40 16.40
N ARG A 181 5.85 -10.71 17.21
CA ARG A 181 7.25 -10.31 16.93
C ARG A 181 7.84 -11.20 15.85
N GLU A 182 7.53 -12.49 15.89
CA GLU A 182 7.92 -13.46 14.87
C GLU A 182 7.37 -13.06 13.49
N LEU A 183 6.08 -12.75 13.38
CA LEU A 183 5.47 -12.30 12.12
C LEU A 183 6.13 -11.03 11.56
N ARG A 184 6.44 -10.06 12.44
CA ARG A 184 7.15 -8.83 12.02
C ARG A 184 8.56 -9.13 11.55
N ARG A 185 9.28 -10.03 12.22
CA ARG A 185 10.64 -10.40 11.79
C ARG A 185 10.59 -11.02 10.39
N ARG A 186 9.75 -12.04 10.17
CA ARG A 186 9.61 -12.69 8.87
C ARG A 186 9.21 -11.72 7.75
N ALA A 187 8.29 -10.79 8.05
CA ALA A 187 7.90 -9.77 7.09
C ALA A 187 9.03 -8.80 6.75
N ARG A 188 9.85 -8.41 7.74
CA ARG A 188 11.04 -7.58 7.53
C ARG A 188 12.10 -8.29 6.72
N ASP A 189 12.35 -9.56 6.99
CA ASP A 189 13.31 -10.38 6.22
C ASP A 189 12.87 -10.40 4.74
N ILE A 190 11.56 -10.58 4.49
CA ILE A 190 10.99 -10.51 3.14
C ILE A 190 11.15 -9.11 2.51
N ALA A 191 10.84 -8.05 3.25
CA ALA A 191 10.98 -6.68 2.77
C ALA A 191 12.44 -6.30 2.48
N ALA A 192 13.39 -6.89 3.22
CA ALA A 192 14.82 -6.75 3.00
C ALA A 192 15.34 -7.60 1.81
N GLY A 193 14.50 -8.45 1.22
CA GLY A 193 14.90 -9.40 0.18
C GLY A 193 15.66 -10.63 0.72
N GLU A 194 15.65 -10.83 2.02
CA GLU A 194 16.37 -11.88 2.74
C GLU A 194 15.48 -13.14 2.86
N PHE A 195 15.15 -13.77 1.73
CA PHE A 195 14.35 -14.99 1.70
C PHE A 195 14.76 -15.97 0.59
N ALA A 196 14.36 -17.24 0.74
CA ALA A 196 14.65 -18.29 -0.22
C ALA A 196 14.03 -17.94 -1.60
N GLY A 197 14.88 -17.72 -2.61
CA GLY A 197 14.46 -17.27 -3.95
C GLY A 197 15.08 -15.94 -4.41
N GLY A 198 15.76 -15.21 -3.53
CA GLY A 198 16.89 -14.32 -3.83
C GLY A 198 16.64 -13.00 -4.56
N GLU A 199 15.75 -12.91 -5.55
CA GLU A 199 15.48 -11.65 -6.26
C GLU A 199 14.03 -11.60 -6.73
N PHE A 200 13.15 -11.05 -5.90
CA PHE A 200 11.74 -10.90 -6.20
C PHE A 200 11.45 -9.76 -7.18
N ALA A 201 12.36 -8.78 -7.32
CA ALA A 201 12.19 -7.70 -8.26
C ALA A 201 13.51 -7.02 -8.62
N GLY A 202 13.65 -6.59 -9.87
CA GLY A 202 14.82 -5.86 -10.35
C GLY A 202 15.09 -4.59 -9.54
N ALA A 203 16.32 -4.07 -9.64
CA ALA A 203 16.80 -2.95 -8.80
C ALA A 203 15.84 -1.74 -8.71
N ALA A 204 15.12 -1.42 -9.79
CA ALA A 204 14.11 -0.35 -9.81
C ALA A 204 12.96 -0.60 -8.81
N VAL A 205 12.37 -1.80 -8.85
CA VAL A 205 11.26 -2.17 -7.95
C VAL A 205 11.75 -2.23 -6.51
N ARG A 206 12.96 -2.75 -6.26
CA ARG A 206 13.57 -2.73 -4.92
C ARG A 206 13.71 -1.30 -4.39
N ARG A 207 14.24 -0.39 -5.20
CA ARG A 207 14.33 1.04 -4.84
C ARG A 207 12.96 1.64 -4.56
N ALA A 208 11.94 1.29 -5.34
CA ALA A 208 10.58 1.75 -5.11
C ALA A 208 10.04 1.25 -3.76
N ILE A 209 10.22 -0.04 -3.43
CA ILE A 209 9.82 -0.61 -2.12
C ILE A 209 10.53 0.12 -0.97
N ASP A 210 11.86 0.24 -1.04
CA ASP A 210 12.67 0.86 0.01
C ASP A 210 12.23 2.32 0.23
N ALA A 211 12.03 3.06 -0.86
CA ALA A 211 11.71 4.48 -0.80
C ALA A 211 10.25 4.74 -0.39
N VAL A 212 9.30 3.89 -0.79
CA VAL A 212 7.91 3.95 -0.31
C VAL A 212 7.87 3.61 1.18
N THR A 213 8.52 2.53 1.60
CA THR A 213 8.61 2.12 3.02
C THR A 213 9.19 3.24 3.88
N ALA A 214 10.31 3.83 3.46
CA ALA A 214 10.93 4.95 4.17
C ALA A 214 10.00 6.17 4.24
N ALA A 215 9.34 6.53 3.13
CA ALA A 215 8.42 7.66 3.09
C ALA A 215 7.19 7.47 3.98
N THR A 216 6.61 6.27 4.01
CA THR A 216 5.51 5.92 4.91
C THR A 216 5.93 6.04 6.38
N MET A 217 7.12 5.55 6.74
CA MET A 217 7.65 5.67 8.11
C MET A 217 7.85 7.13 8.54
N VAL A 218 8.43 7.96 7.67
CA VAL A 218 8.60 9.41 7.93
C VAL A 218 7.26 10.08 8.17
N ALA A 219 6.27 9.84 7.32
CA ALA A 219 4.96 10.46 7.44
C ALA A 219 4.23 10.04 8.73
N ILE A 220 4.34 8.77 9.15
CA ILE A 220 3.79 8.29 10.43
C ILE A 220 4.45 9.01 11.61
N SER A 221 5.77 9.12 11.61
CA SER A 221 6.51 9.78 12.69
C SER A 221 6.22 11.29 12.79
N ALA A 222 6.06 11.97 11.65
CA ALA A 222 5.72 13.39 11.59
C ALA A 222 4.31 13.69 12.14
N GLY A 223 3.36 12.78 11.94
CA GLY A 223 2.02 12.88 12.54
C GLY A 223 2.03 12.73 14.07
N ALA A 224 2.89 11.86 14.60
CA ALA A 224 3.00 11.63 16.04
C ALA A 224 3.57 12.86 16.79
N VAL A 225 4.59 13.53 16.22
CA VAL A 225 5.18 14.74 16.83
C VAL A 225 4.26 15.95 16.77
N ALA A 226 3.44 16.08 15.72
CA ALA A 226 2.44 17.15 15.63
C ALA A 226 1.31 16.97 16.65
N ALA A 227 0.95 15.73 16.99
CA ALA A 227 -0.05 15.43 18.01
C ALA A 227 0.46 15.64 19.45
N SER A 228 1.76 15.47 19.70
CA SER A 228 2.36 15.68 21.03
C SER A 228 2.77 17.14 21.32
N GLY A 229 2.93 17.98 20.29
CA GLY A 229 3.29 19.40 20.43
C GLY A 229 2.10 20.35 20.63
N GLY A 230 0.88 19.82 20.64
CA GLY A 230 -0.36 20.58 20.81
C GLY A 230 -1.08 20.34 22.15
N SER A 231 -0.39 19.77 23.14
CA SER A 231 -0.88 19.64 24.53
C SER A 231 -0.38 20.78 25.40
#